data_AF-A0A354IGT3-F1
#
_entry.id   AF-A0A354IGT3-F1
#
_cell.length_a   1.000
_cell.length_b   1.000
_cell.length_c   1.000
_cell.angle_alpha   90.00
_cell.angle_beta   90.00
_cell.angle_gamma   90.00
#
_symmetry.space_group_name_H-M   'P 1'
#
loop_
_entity.id
_entity.type
_entity.pdbx_description
1 polymer ?
#
loop_
_entity_poly.entity_id
_entity_poly.type
_entity_poly.pdbx_seq_one_letter_code
_entity_poly.pdbx_strand_id
1 'polypeptide(L)'
;MKAEFLEKGFSDASIRSIGQRAGLTSAALYRHYSSKEAMFCAVVEPLVQEIQQRIEQHKRIKYRMVDAHAGADVLFGESVIDIVKEVILPHRSEFYLLVKCAQGTRYENFIHDFVEANQGELADAIDCMKAQGYPAIHLEQE
;
A
#
# COMPACT_ATOMS: atom_id res chain seq x y z
N MET A 1 5.63 -14.75 -13.50
CA MET A 1 5.98 -13.33 -13.24
C MET A 1 6.43 -13.16 -11.80
N LYS A 2 5.52 -13.23 -10.81
CA LYS A 2 5.81 -13.05 -9.37
C LYS A 2 7.09 -13.74 -8.86
N ALA A 3 7.28 -15.03 -9.15
CA ALA A 3 8.45 -15.78 -8.65
C ALA A 3 9.81 -15.21 -9.08
N GLU A 4 9.94 -14.72 -10.31
CA GLU A 4 11.19 -14.09 -10.77
C GLU A 4 11.44 -12.77 -10.03
N PHE A 5 10.40 -11.94 -9.90
CA PHE A 5 10.52 -10.66 -9.21
C PHE A 5 10.82 -10.82 -7.73
N LEU A 6 10.29 -11.86 -7.07
CA LEU A 6 10.61 -12.16 -5.68
C LEU A 6 12.07 -12.58 -5.49
N GLU A 7 12.65 -13.28 -6.48
CA GLU A 7 14.02 -13.79 -6.40
C GLU A 7 15.06 -12.74 -6.80
N LYS A 8 14.75 -11.90 -7.80
CA LYS A 8 15.72 -10.99 -8.42
C LYS A 8 15.41 -9.50 -8.21
N GLY A 9 14.25 -9.16 -7.67
CA GLY A 9 13.75 -7.78 -7.71
C GLY A 9 13.33 -7.37 -9.12
N PHE A 10 12.70 -6.19 -9.26
CA PHE A 10 12.31 -5.67 -10.56
C PHE A 10 13.52 -5.43 -11.47
N SER A 11 14.53 -4.71 -10.98
CA SER A 11 15.70 -4.29 -11.75
C SER A 11 16.41 -5.46 -12.43
N ASP A 12 16.73 -6.52 -11.69
CA ASP A 12 17.51 -7.65 -12.19
C ASP A 12 16.66 -8.78 -12.79
N ALA A 13 15.34 -8.72 -12.66
CA ALA A 13 14.46 -9.73 -13.26
C ALA A 13 14.53 -9.74 -14.79
N SER A 14 14.56 -10.95 -15.34
CA SER A 14 14.62 -11.20 -16.78
C SER A 14 13.27 -11.62 -17.35
N ILE A 15 12.76 -10.91 -18.36
CA ILE A 15 11.53 -11.29 -19.08
C ILE A 15 11.67 -12.67 -19.73
N ARG A 16 12.87 -13.02 -20.20
CA ARG A 16 13.14 -14.35 -20.74
C ARG A 16 12.95 -15.44 -19.68
N SER A 17 13.47 -15.22 -18.47
CA SER A 17 13.29 -16.14 -17.34
C SER A 17 11.81 -16.21 -16.94
N ILE A 18 11.12 -15.07 -16.88
CA ILE A 18 9.67 -15.01 -16.63
C ILE A 18 8.90 -15.86 -17.65
N GLY A 19 9.23 -15.73 -18.94
CA GLY A 19 8.64 -16.52 -20.02
C GLY A 19 8.88 -18.01 -19.81
N GLN A 20 10.14 -18.41 -19.61
CA GLN A 20 10.50 -19.81 -19.37
C GLN A 20 9.75 -20.41 -18.19
N ARG A 21 9.67 -19.71 -17.05
CA ARG A 21 8.90 -20.15 -15.88
C ARG A 21 7.40 -20.27 -16.14
N ALA A 22 6.87 -19.46 -17.05
CA ALA A 22 5.45 -19.47 -17.42
C ALA A 22 5.12 -20.40 -18.61
N GLY A 23 6.11 -21.10 -19.19
CA GLY A 23 5.92 -21.87 -20.42
C GLY A 23 5.64 -21.01 -21.65
N LEU A 24 6.06 -19.75 -21.64
CA LEU A 24 5.82 -18.75 -22.69
C LEU A 24 7.14 -18.21 -23.24
N THR A 25 7.09 -17.61 -24.44
CA THR A 25 8.22 -16.82 -24.96
C THR A 25 8.13 -15.39 -24.45
N SER A 26 9.26 -14.66 -24.43
CA SER A 26 9.26 -13.23 -24.12
C SER A 26 8.31 -12.45 -25.06
N ALA A 27 8.30 -12.81 -26.34
CA ALA A 27 7.40 -12.20 -27.32
C ALA A 27 5.91 -12.45 -26.99
N ALA A 28 5.58 -13.62 -26.44
CA ALA A 28 4.22 -13.91 -25.99
C ALA A 28 3.80 -13.04 -24.81
N LEU A 29 4.70 -12.81 -23.85
CA LEU A 29 4.43 -11.90 -22.73
C LEU A 29 4.22 -10.46 -23.19
N TYR A 30 5.02 -10.00 -24.16
CA TYR A 30 4.89 -8.65 -24.71
C TYR A 30 3.58 -8.40 -25.49
N ARG A 31 2.86 -9.45 -25.89
CA ARG A 31 1.51 -9.29 -26.45
C ARG A 31 0.47 -8.88 -25.40
N HIS A 32 0.72 -9.19 -24.12
CA HIS A 32 -0.20 -8.87 -23.02
C HIS A 32 0.26 -7.67 -22.20
N TYR A 33 1.57 -7.42 -22.13
CA TYR A 33 2.16 -6.36 -21.33
C TYR A 33 3.12 -5.53 -22.17
N SER A 34 2.98 -4.21 -22.13
CA SER A 34 3.80 -3.28 -22.91
C SER A 34 5.26 -3.21 -22.47
N SER A 35 5.56 -3.58 -21.22
CA SER A 35 6.91 -3.50 -20.64
C SER A 35 7.10 -4.49 -19.48
N LYS A 36 8.36 -4.63 -19.02
CA LYS A 36 8.66 -5.35 -17.76
C LYS A 36 7.91 -4.72 -16.58
N GLU A 37 7.84 -3.39 -16.56
CA GLU A 37 7.16 -2.64 -15.50
C GLU A 37 5.66 -2.91 -15.51
N ALA A 38 5.02 -2.99 -16.69
CA ALA A 38 3.62 -3.38 -16.79
C ALA A 38 3.37 -4.79 -16.22
N MET A 39 4.29 -5.73 -16.43
CA MET A 39 4.22 -7.08 -15.83
C MET A 39 4.36 -7.03 -14.30
N PHE A 40 5.24 -6.17 -13.78
CA PHE A 40 5.40 -5.99 -12.33
C PHE A 40 4.16 -5.35 -11.72
N CYS A 41 3.67 -4.26 -12.32
CA CYS A 41 2.46 -3.55 -11.88
C CYS A 41 1.27 -4.51 -11.84
N ALA A 42 1.06 -5.31 -12.89
CA ALA A 42 -0.02 -6.30 -12.91
C ALA A 42 0.00 -7.32 -11.75
N VAL A 43 1.16 -7.56 -11.13
CA VAL A 43 1.28 -8.42 -9.94
C VAL A 43 0.91 -7.69 -8.65
N VAL A 44 1.27 -6.41 -8.51
CA VAL A 44 1.13 -5.66 -7.24
C VAL A 44 -0.08 -4.72 -7.20
N GLU A 45 -0.60 -4.28 -8.35
CA GLU A 45 -1.74 -3.34 -8.46
C GLU A 45 -2.95 -3.78 -7.64
N PRO A 46 -3.39 -5.06 -7.68
CA PRO A 46 -4.58 -5.47 -6.94
C PRO A 46 -4.44 -5.23 -5.44
N LEU A 47 -3.25 -5.53 -4.89
CA LEU A 47 -2.95 -5.28 -3.48
C LEU A 47 -2.90 -3.78 -3.18
N VAL A 48 -2.26 -2.97 -4.04
CA VAL A 48 -2.19 -1.51 -3.85
C VAL A 48 -3.60 -0.92 -3.80
N GLN A 49 -4.47 -1.32 -4.71
CA GLN A 49 -5.87 -0.87 -4.74
C GLN A 49 -6.64 -1.31 -3.51
N GLU A 50 -6.45 -2.55 -3.06
CA GLU A 50 -7.12 -3.05 -1.85
C GLU A 50 -6.66 -2.28 -0.59
N ILE A 51 -5.34 -2.04 -0.44
CA ILE A 51 -4.79 -1.22 0.64
C ILE A 51 -5.42 0.19 0.62
N GLN A 52 -5.43 0.85 -0.54
CA GLN A 52 -5.99 2.19 -0.69
C GLN A 52 -7.48 2.25 -0.35
N GLN A 53 -8.27 1.28 -0.83
CA GLN A 53 -9.69 1.19 -0.52
C GLN A 53 -9.94 0.98 0.98
N ARG A 54 -9.14 0.12 1.61
CA ARG A 54 -9.24 -0.20 3.03
C ARG A 54 -8.93 1.02 3.91
N ILE A 55 -7.87 1.76 3.58
CA ILE A 55 -7.50 3.02 4.23
C ILE A 55 -8.63 4.03 4.11
N GLU A 56 -9.17 4.21 2.90
CA GLU A 56 -10.26 5.17 2.65
C GLU A 56 -11.54 4.82 3.42
N GLN A 57 -11.86 3.53 3.56
CA GLN A 57 -12.98 3.08 4.39
C GLN A 57 -12.76 3.41 5.87
N HIS A 58 -11.58 3.10 6.42
CA HIS A 58 -11.23 3.42 7.81
C HIS A 58 -11.30 4.93 8.09
N LYS A 59 -10.82 5.77 7.17
CA LYS A 59 -10.92 7.24 7.27
C LYS A 59 -12.37 7.68 7.42
N ARG A 60 -13.24 7.24 6.51
CA ARG A 60 -14.66 7.67 6.47
C ARG A 60 -15.44 7.28 7.72
N ILE A 61 -15.02 6.23 8.42
CA ILE A 61 -15.62 5.78 9.68
C ILE A 61 -15.11 6.67 10.84
N LYS A 62 -13.79 6.87 10.94
CA LYS A 62 -13.18 7.71 11.99
C LYS A 62 -13.67 9.17 11.96
N TYR A 63 -13.71 9.81 10.79
CA TYR A 63 -14.14 11.22 10.69
C TYR A 63 -15.63 11.41 11.00
N ARG A 64 -16.50 10.46 10.62
CA ARG A 64 -17.93 10.51 11.00
C ARG A 64 -18.18 10.32 12.50
N MET A 65 -17.26 9.68 13.21
CA MET A 65 -17.39 9.38 14.64
C MET A 65 -16.92 10.52 15.54
N VAL A 66 -15.94 11.32 15.08
CA VAL A 66 -15.55 12.58 15.72
C VAL A 66 -16.73 13.57 15.73
N ASP A 67 -17.56 13.60 14.68
CA ASP A 67 -18.79 14.42 14.65
C ASP A 67 -19.92 13.88 15.54
N ALA A 68 -19.94 12.58 15.84
CA ALA A 68 -21.06 11.91 16.49
C ALA A 68 -20.89 11.67 18.00
N HIS A 69 -19.81 12.15 18.64
CA HIS A 69 -19.46 11.84 20.04
C HIS A 69 -19.44 10.33 20.33
N ALA A 70 -19.01 9.52 19.36
CA ALA A 70 -18.89 8.08 19.56
C ALA A 70 -17.77 7.77 20.57
N GLY A 71 -18.00 6.78 21.45
CA GLY A 71 -17.05 6.42 22.51
C GLY A 71 -15.67 5.99 21.97
N ALA A 72 -14.62 6.21 22.77
CA ALA A 72 -13.22 5.96 22.41
C ALA A 72 -12.96 4.55 21.84
N ASP A 73 -13.70 3.53 22.29
CA ASP A 73 -13.58 2.15 21.83
C ASP A 73 -13.87 1.99 20.32
N VAL A 74 -14.71 2.84 19.75
CA VAL A 74 -15.09 2.81 18.33
C VAL A 74 -14.11 3.60 17.46
N LEU A 75 -13.45 4.63 18.03
CA LEU A 75 -12.37 5.38 17.37
C LEU A 75 -11.13 4.52 17.07
N PHE A 76 -10.93 3.42 17.80
CA PHE A 76 -9.78 2.52 17.64
C PHE A 76 -10.13 1.12 17.10
N GLY A 77 -11.42 0.83 16.85
CA GLY A 77 -11.92 -0.50 16.51
C GLY A 77 -11.58 -1.03 15.11
N GLU A 78 -11.24 -0.13 14.18
CA GLU A 78 -10.69 -0.45 12.85
C GLU A 78 -9.28 0.16 12.77
N SER A 79 -8.28 -0.67 13.02
CA SER A 79 -6.87 -0.29 13.25
C SER A 79 -5.99 -0.62 12.05
N VAL A 80 -4.81 -0.01 11.97
CA VAL A 80 -3.73 -0.45 11.05
C VAL A 80 -3.49 -1.96 11.16
N ILE A 81 -3.74 -2.53 12.35
CA ILE A 81 -3.69 -3.97 12.60
C ILE A 81 -4.64 -4.76 11.68
N ASP A 82 -5.81 -4.24 11.35
CA ASP A 82 -6.78 -4.94 10.50
C ASP A 82 -6.40 -4.87 9.03
N ILE A 83 -5.85 -3.74 8.58
CA ILE A 83 -5.21 -3.65 7.25
C ILE A 83 -4.08 -4.67 7.16
N VAL A 84 -3.23 -4.75 8.19
CA VAL A 84 -2.17 -5.74 8.24
C VAL A 84 -2.75 -7.15 8.16
N LYS A 85 -3.67 -7.50 9.05
CA LYS A 85 -4.19 -8.87 9.19
C LYS A 85 -4.95 -9.37 7.96
N GLU A 86 -5.81 -8.54 7.37
CA GLU A 86 -6.73 -9.04 6.35
C GLU A 86 -6.39 -8.59 4.93
N VAL A 87 -5.48 -7.61 4.76
CA VAL A 87 -5.00 -7.20 3.43
C VAL A 87 -3.54 -7.62 3.22
N ILE A 88 -2.64 -7.22 4.12
CA ILE A 88 -1.18 -7.45 3.95
C ILE A 88 -0.80 -8.91 4.19
N LEU A 89 -1.27 -9.53 5.29
CA LEU A 89 -0.86 -10.90 5.63
C LEU A 89 -1.28 -11.94 4.57
N PRO A 90 -2.49 -11.86 3.98
CA PRO A 90 -2.90 -12.74 2.89
C PRO A 90 -2.07 -12.53 1.61
N HIS A 91 -1.60 -11.31 1.36
CA HIS A 91 -0.85 -10.92 0.17
C HIS A 91 0.62 -10.62 0.48
N ARG A 92 1.22 -11.34 1.44
CA ARG A 92 2.58 -11.09 1.93
C ARG A 92 3.63 -11.02 0.83
N SER A 93 3.52 -11.87 -0.20
CA SER A 93 4.48 -11.86 -1.30
C SER A 93 4.42 -10.59 -2.13
N GLU A 94 3.22 -10.12 -2.44
CA GLU A 94 2.95 -8.92 -3.21
C GLU A 94 3.34 -7.67 -2.40
N PHE A 95 3.06 -7.68 -1.09
CA PHE A 95 3.54 -6.63 -0.19
C PHE A 95 5.07 -6.60 -0.12
N TYR A 96 5.71 -7.78 -0.01
CA TYR A 96 7.16 -7.86 -0.05
C TYR A 96 7.72 -7.32 -1.37
N LEU A 97 7.07 -7.60 -2.51
CA LEU A 97 7.47 -7.05 -3.80
C LEU A 97 7.45 -5.51 -3.79
N LEU A 98 6.40 -4.90 -3.24
CA LEU A 98 6.29 -3.44 -3.12
C LEU A 98 7.41 -2.86 -2.26
N VAL A 99 7.71 -3.49 -1.12
CA VAL A 99 8.65 -2.94 -0.13
C VAL A 99 10.11 -3.20 -0.48
N LYS A 100 10.42 -4.31 -1.15
CA LYS A 100 11.81 -4.77 -1.36
C LYS A 100 12.22 -4.93 -2.81
N CYS A 101 11.27 -5.01 -3.75
CA CYS A 101 11.57 -5.40 -5.13
C CYS A 101 11.13 -4.35 -6.16
N ALA A 102 10.57 -3.22 -5.73
CA ALA A 102 9.97 -2.23 -6.61
C ALA A 102 10.95 -1.17 -7.15
N GLN A 103 12.25 -1.23 -6.80
CA GLN A 103 13.25 -0.30 -7.29
C GLN A 103 13.24 -0.26 -8.83
N GLY A 104 13.25 0.93 -9.42
CA GLY A 104 13.15 1.17 -10.86
C GLY A 104 11.73 1.10 -11.42
N THR A 105 10.71 0.96 -10.57
CA THR A 105 9.28 1.06 -10.94
C THR A 105 8.65 2.30 -10.34
N ARG A 106 7.46 2.66 -10.81
CA ARG A 106 6.62 3.68 -10.16
C ARG A 106 6.30 3.43 -8.68
N TYR A 107 6.51 2.22 -8.17
CA TYR A 107 6.30 1.87 -6.76
C TYR A 107 7.59 1.89 -5.93
N GLU A 108 8.71 2.36 -6.47
CA GLU A 108 9.99 2.44 -5.76
C GLU A 108 9.87 3.15 -4.40
N ASN A 109 9.07 4.22 -4.34
CA ASN A 109 8.88 5.03 -3.13
C ASN A 109 7.62 4.67 -2.34
N PHE A 110 7.01 3.50 -2.59
CA PHE A 110 5.69 3.15 -2.04
C PHE A 110 5.57 3.33 -0.51
N ILE A 111 6.59 2.93 0.26
CA ILE A 111 6.56 3.10 1.73
C ILE A 111 6.74 4.55 2.14
N HIS A 112 7.56 5.32 1.42
CA HIS A 112 7.75 6.74 1.69
C HIS A 112 6.45 7.50 1.46
N ASP A 113 5.83 7.31 0.29
CA ASP A 113 4.55 7.93 -0.08
C ASP A 113 3.43 7.56 0.91
N PHE A 114 3.41 6.29 1.37
CA PHE A 114 2.46 5.83 2.37
C PHE A 114 2.66 6.50 3.73
N VAL A 115 3.90 6.61 4.20
CA VAL A 115 4.23 7.23 5.48
C VAL A 115 3.88 8.72 5.46
N GLU A 116 4.25 9.44 4.39
CA GLU A 116 3.94 10.86 4.23
C GLU A 116 2.42 11.11 4.23
N ALA A 117 1.66 10.32 3.47
CA ALA A 117 0.21 10.42 3.44
C ALA A 117 -0.41 10.21 4.84
N ASN A 118 0.01 9.15 5.55
CA ASN A 118 -0.52 8.84 6.88
C ASN A 118 -0.11 9.88 7.94
N GLN A 119 1.07 10.49 7.82
CA GLN A 119 1.50 11.58 8.70
C GLN A 119 0.65 12.84 8.49
N GLY A 120 0.39 13.23 7.24
CA GLY A 120 -0.47 14.37 6.92
C GLY A 120 -1.88 14.19 7.51
N GLU A 121 -2.46 13.01 7.34
CA GLU A 121 -3.79 12.69 7.88
C GLU A 121 -3.86 12.73 9.41
N LEU A 122 -2.82 12.23 10.10
CA LEU A 122 -2.77 12.30 11.56
C LEU A 122 -2.69 13.75 12.04
N ALA A 123 -1.92 14.59 11.35
CA ALA A 123 -1.84 16.02 11.66
C ALA A 123 -3.20 16.70 11.49
N ASP A 124 -3.90 16.47 10.38
CA ASP A 124 -5.24 17.00 10.12
C ASP A 124 -6.25 16.56 11.19
N ALA A 125 -6.22 15.29 11.58
CA ALA A 125 -7.08 14.75 12.62
C ALA A 125 -6.81 15.40 13.99
N ILE A 126 -5.55 15.60 14.35
CA ILE A 126 -5.15 16.28 15.59
C ILE A 126 -5.65 17.74 15.59
N ASP A 127 -5.52 18.45 14.48
CA ASP A 127 -5.99 19.84 14.40
C ASP A 127 -7.52 19.95 14.46
N CYS A 128 -8.25 18.99 13.86
CA CYS A 128 -9.70 18.86 14.04
C CYS A 128 -10.08 18.64 15.52
N MET A 129 -9.38 17.72 16.21
CA MET A 129 -9.61 17.46 17.64
C MET A 129 -9.31 18.69 18.51
N LYS A 130 -8.24 19.44 18.22
CA LYS A 130 -7.95 20.72 18.90
C LYS A 130 -9.07 21.74 18.70
N ALA A 131 -9.59 21.86 17.47
CA ALA A 131 -10.71 22.77 17.17
C ALA A 131 -11.99 22.41 17.94
N GLN A 132 -12.18 21.14 18.30
CA GLN A 132 -13.27 20.66 19.14
C GLN A 132 -12.97 20.72 20.66
N GLY A 133 -11.81 21.26 21.07
CA GLY A 133 -11.46 21.47 22.48
C GLY A 133 -10.82 20.28 23.18
N TYR A 134 -10.44 19.22 22.46
CA TYR A 134 -9.68 18.11 23.03
C TYR A 134 -8.22 18.51 23.30
N PRO A 135 -7.64 18.13 24.46
CA PRO A 135 -6.22 18.34 24.70
C PRO A 135 -5.39 17.43 23.79
N ALA A 136 -4.54 18.02 22.95
CA ALA A 136 -3.66 17.29 22.03
C ALA A 136 -2.20 17.72 22.17
N ILE A 137 -1.28 16.77 22.00
CA ILE A 137 0.17 17.00 22.06
C ILE A 137 0.61 17.75 20.80
N HIS A 138 1.48 18.75 20.95
CA HIS A 138 2.11 19.41 19.80
C HIS A 138 3.08 18.43 19.13
N LEU A 139 2.80 18.04 17.89
CA LEU A 139 3.76 17.33 17.06
C LEU A 139 4.62 18.38 16.35
N GLU A 140 5.86 18.56 16.78
CA GLU A 140 6.86 19.29 15.98
C GLU A 140 7.24 18.41 14.79
N GLN A 141 7.09 18.92 13.58
CA GLN A 141 7.60 18.25 12.37
C GLN A 141 9.08 18.59 12.24
N GLU A 142 9.96 17.58 12.33
CA GLU A 142 11.37 17.67 11.93
C GLU A 142 11.54 17.60 10.41
#